data_AF-K0SSW4-F1
#
_entry.id   AF-K0SSW4-F1
#
_cell.length_a   1.000
_cell.length_b   1.000
_cell.length_c   1.000
_cell.angle_alpha   90.00
_cell.angle_beta   90.00
_cell.angle_gamma   90.00
#
_symmetry.space_group_name_H-M   'P 1'
#
loop_
_entity.id
_entity.type
_entity.pdbx_description
1 polymer ?
#
loop_
_entity_poly.entity_id
_entity_poly.type
_entity_poly.pdbx_seq_one_letter_code
_entity_poly.pdbx_strand_id
1 'polypeptide(L)'
;MAALSLKGSILGKSRQLQEALATVVGALSDLGETIPQTFDDETLERLFAHTLQSVRESSISEVQEFKLASPDDAAVPINRFYDLAVKLSHLLDPNMLEIFACKSVIASMRFGWTKFSCFGLAVFAARVQVRGMFDEGFAIGSSALKALDLFSDAEDQKTFVYFGYYGEIASFHIPLQLCSIELSKLQEECKYQVGIVEGDRDQYFGMLAAHMNLLKNTIDILTGDEPFSGPVDGDGPSPGTTVMRYEFLKKYHHSLRAFWTRNFGQLGLAGYCSPDGKPDDSLVDAAIATLREKEATCAHNFRNKRLLLEAEKFSHAGEMEEADVAYLSAIEAAREARFVHEQGLACELAAAHYSRNGSEDDRCRSLLRQALECYETWGCKPRVEYIAKMIAEL
;
A
#
# COMPACT_ATOMS: atom_id res chain seq x y z
N MET A 1 -27.59 -9.65 12.51
CA MET A 1 -27.14 -9.16 13.84
C MET A 1 -25.67 -8.77 13.86
N ALA A 2 -24.71 -9.64 13.51
CA ALA A 2 -23.28 -9.31 13.49
C ALA A 2 -22.90 -8.13 12.56
N ALA A 3 -23.46 -8.05 11.36
CA ALA A 3 -23.22 -6.94 10.42
C ALA A 3 -23.77 -5.59 10.92
N LEU A 4 -24.88 -5.58 11.66
CA LEU A 4 -25.46 -4.38 12.26
C LEU A 4 -24.67 -3.90 13.47
N SER A 5 -24.14 -4.83 14.28
CA SER A 5 -23.24 -4.52 15.39
C SER A 5 -21.90 -3.96 14.90
N LEU A 6 -21.32 -4.54 13.84
CA LEU A 6 -20.11 -4.03 13.19
C LEU A 6 -20.35 -2.64 12.58
N LYS A 7 -21.47 -2.43 11.88
CA LYS A 7 -21.84 -1.13 11.33
C LYS A 7 -22.04 -0.08 12.43
N GLY A 8 -22.70 -0.45 13.53
CA GLY A 8 -22.87 0.41 14.71
C GLY A 8 -21.53 0.78 15.38
N SER A 9 -20.60 -0.18 15.49
CA SER A 9 -19.25 0.08 16.03
C SER A 9 -18.42 0.97 15.10
N ILE A 10 -18.48 0.76 13.79
CA ILE A 10 -17.80 1.61 12.79
C ILE A 10 -18.36 3.03 12.82
N LEU A 11 -19.68 3.19 12.84
CA LEU A 11 -20.33 4.50 12.92
C LEU A 11 -20.02 5.20 14.25
N GLY A 12 -20.03 4.47 15.37
CA GLY A 12 -19.64 5.00 16.68
C GLY A 12 -18.19 5.49 16.70
N LYS A 13 -17.26 4.72 16.13
CA LYS A 13 -15.85 5.12 16.00
C LYS A 13 -15.64 6.28 15.04
N SER A 14 -16.32 6.28 13.89
CA SER A 14 -16.26 7.38 12.92
C SER A 14 -16.74 8.70 13.53
N ARG A 15 -17.77 8.67 14.38
CA ARG A 15 -18.24 9.85 15.09
C ARG A 15 -17.21 10.36 16.09
N GLN A 16 -16.59 9.47 16.87
CA GLN A 16 -15.53 9.84 17.82
C GLN A 16 -14.32 10.46 17.10
N LEU A 17 -13.93 9.92 15.95
CA LEU A 17 -12.85 10.46 15.13
C LEU A 17 -13.19 11.86 14.58
N GLN A 18 -14.43 12.09 14.15
CA GLN A 18 -14.88 13.42 13.71
C GLN A 18 -14.88 14.44 14.86
N GLU A 19 -15.34 14.05 16.05
CA GLU A 19 -15.33 14.91 17.25
C GLU A 19 -13.88 15.23 17.69
N ALA A 20 -12.98 14.24 17.66
CA ALA A 20 -11.56 14.42 17.93
C ALA A 20 -10.93 15.37 16.91
N LEU A 21 -11.20 15.18 15.61
CA LEU A 21 -10.67 16.05 14.57
C LEU A 21 -11.20 17.49 14.70
N ALA A 22 -12.48 17.67 15.01
CA ALA A 22 -13.05 19.00 15.23
C ALA A 22 -12.36 19.73 16.40
N THR A 23 -12.00 19.00 17.45
CA THR A 23 -11.21 19.53 18.58
C THR A 23 -9.82 19.98 18.13
N VAL A 24 -9.14 19.18 17.30
CA VAL A 24 -7.83 19.50 16.74
C VAL A 24 -7.89 20.73 15.82
N VAL A 25 -8.91 20.82 14.96
CA VAL A 25 -9.14 21.97 14.08
C VAL A 25 -9.41 23.24 14.88
N GLY A 26 -10.17 23.14 15.98
CA GLY A 26 -10.37 24.24 16.92
C GLY A 26 -9.04 24.73 17.51
N ALA A 27 -8.21 23.81 18.02
CA ALA A 27 -6.90 24.14 18.57
C ALA A 27 -5.95 24.78 17.53
N LEU A 28 -5.95 24.28 16.29
CA LEU A 28 -5.21 24.90 15.19
C LEU A 28 -5.70 26.32 14.91
N SER A 29 -7.01 26.54 14.93
CA SER A 29 -7.62 27.86 14.72
C SER A 29 -7.25 28.85 15.83
N ASP A 30 -7.25 28.40 17.09
CA ASP A 30 -6.81 29.19 18.25
C ASP A 30 -5.32 29.58 18.17
N LEU A 31 -4.51 28.74 17.51
CA LEU A 31 -3.10 29.01 17.22
C LEU A 31 -2.89 29.87 15.96
N GLY A 32 -3.97 30.35 15.33
CA GLY A 32 -3.92 31.25 14.16
C GLY A 32 -3.81 30.54 12.81
N GLU A 33 -3.96 29.22 12.76
CA GLU A 33 -4.04 28.48 11.50
C GLU A 33 -5.42 28.63 10.85
N THR A 34 -5.43 28.81 9.54
CA THR A 34 -6.69 28.86 8.77
C THR A 34 -6.95 27.52 8.11
N ILE A 35 -7.95 26.79 8.60
CA ILE A 35 -8.37 25.50 8.01
C ILE A 35 -9.54 25.71 7.05
N PRO A 36 -9.50 25.15 5.83
CA PRO A 36 -10.63 25.21 4.91
C PRO A 36 -11.92 24.67 5.55
N GLN A 37 -13.03 25.36 5.31
CA GLN A 37 -14.36 24.93 5.76
C GLN A 37 -14.95 23.83 4.87
N THR A 38 -14.44 23.73 3.64
CA THR A 38 -14.83 22.74 2.65
C THR A 38 -13.60 21.94 2.21
N PHE A 39 -13.82 20.66 1.89
CA PHE A 39 -12.79 19.74 1.39
C PHE A 39 -13.09 19.37 -0.08
N ASP A 40 -13.50 20.36 -0.87
CA ASP A 40 -13.76 20.21 -2.31
C ASP A 40 -12.48 20.13 -3.14
N ASP A 41 -12.59 19.55 -4.33
CA ASP A 41 -11.46 19.29 -5.22
C ASP A 41 -10.76 20.58 -5.69
N GLU A 42 -11.50 21.68 -5.88
CA GLU A 42 -10.91 22.95 -6.31
C GLU A 42 -9.98 23.54 -5.25
N THR A 43 -10.45 23.54 -4.00
CA THR A 43 -9.67 23.99 -2.85
C THR A 43 -8.47 23.08 -2.63
N LEU A 44 -8.65 21.77 -2.78
CA LEU A 44 -7.59 20.78 -2.70
C LEU A 44 -6.49 21.05 -3.74
N GLU A 45 -6.83 21.14 -5.02
CA GLU A 45 -5.87 21.34 -6.10
C GLU A 45 -5.10 22.65 -5.96
N ARG A 46 -5.77 23.73 -5.55
CA ARG A 46 -5.12 25.03 -5.31
C ARG A 46 -4.08 24.92 -4.19
N LEU A 47 -4.44 24.27 -3.08
CA LEU A 47 -3.56 24.10 -1.94
C LEU A 47 -2.40 23.15 -2.26
N PHE A 48 -2.66 22.06 -2.98
CA PHE A 48 -1.66 21.12 -3.42
C PHE A 48 -0.64 21.80 -4.34
N ALA A 49 -1.09 22.53 -5.37
CA ALA A 49 -0.22 23.22 -6.30
C ALA A 49 0.68 24.26 -5.60
N HIS A 50 0.12 25.05 -4.69
CA HIS A 50 0.89 25.99 -3.88
C HIS A 50 1.94 25.29 -3.01
N THR A 51 1.56 24.18 -2.37
CA THR A 51 2.46 23.42 -1.50
C THR A 51 3.59 22.80 -2.30
N LEU A 52 3.29 22.19 -3.45
CA LEU A 52 4.30 21.61 -4.33
C LEU A 52 5.27 22.67 -4.83
N GLN A 53 4.78 23.84 -5.23
CA GLN A 53 5.64 24.95 -5.64
C GLN A 53 6.56 25.41 -4.49
N SER A 54 6.02 25.57 -3.28
CA SER A 54 6.82 25.95 -2.10
C SER A 54 7.91 24.91 -1.82
N VAL A 55 7.57 23.62 -1.88
CA VAL A 55 8.51 22.51 -1.69
C VAL A 55 9.61 22.54 -2.75
N ARG A 56 9.29 22.78 -4.02
CA ARG A 56 10.26 22.90 -5.13
C ARG A 56 11.21 24.08 -4.99
N GLU A 57 10.70 25.21 -4.47
CA GLU A 57 11.50 26.39 -4.19
C GLU A 57 12.39 26.21 -2.95
N SER A 58 12.09 25.22 -2.12
CA SER A 58 12.89 24.85 -0.95
C SER A 58 13.92 23.76 -1.26
N SER A 59 15.01 23.73 -0.49
CA SER A 59 15.94 22.61 -0.46
C SER A 59 15.40 21.42 0.35
N ILE A 60 14.18 20.93 0.06
CA ILE A 60 13.56 19.84 0.86
C ILE A 60 14.41 18.55 0.86
N SER A 61 15.22 18.34 -0.18
CA SER A 61 16.17 17.24 -0.31
C SER A 61 17.40 17.37 0.60
N GLU A 62 17.74 18.59 1.00
CA GLU A 62 18.89 18.93 1.86
C GLU A 62 18.43 19.00 3.31
N VAL A 63 17.98 17.85 3.84
CA VAL A 63 17.36 17.72 5.17
C VAL A 63 18.21 18.33 6.30
N GLN A 64 19.53 18.35 6.18
CA GLN A 64 20.44 18.97 7.16
C GLN A 64 20.30 20.50 7.26
N GLU A 65 19.75 21.15 6.23
CA GLU A 65 19.51 22.59 6.19
C GLU A 65 18.12 22.96 6.74
N PHE A 66 17.33 21.98 7.19
CA PHE A 66 16.01 22.26 7.76
C PHE A 66 16.16 23.17 8.98
N LYS A 67 15.44 24.30 8.95
CA LYS A 67 15.27 25.13 10.12
C LYS A 67 14.47 24.35 11.16
N LEU A 68 15.15 23.81 12.17
CA LEU A 68 14.51 23.08 13.26
C LEU A 68 13.83 24.05 14.24
N ALA A 69 12.66 23.67 14.73
CA ALA A 69 11.98 24.42 15.78
C ALA A 69 12.70 24.26 17.13
N SER A 70 12.75 25.34 17.91
CA SER A 70 13.15 25.24 19.33
C SER A 70 12.08 24.50 20.13
N PRO A 71 12.41 23.77 21.22
CA PRO A 71 11.41 23.10 22.06
C PRO A 71 10.30 24.01 22.60
N ASP A 72 10.62 25.28 22.84
CA ASP A 72 9.68 26.30 23.35
C ASP A 72 9.02 27.13 22.22
N ASP A 73 9.22 26.76 20.96
CA ASP A 73 8.67 27.47 19.79
C ASP A 73 7.18 27.14 19.61
N ALA A 74 6.41 28.14 19.16
CA ALA A 74 5.02 27.96 18.75
C ALA A 74 4.86 26.93 17.61
N ALA A 75 5.94 26.64 16.86
CA ALA A 75 6.01 25.58 15.87
C ALA A 75 5.64 24.18 16.42
N VAL A 76 6.04 23.86 17.66
CA VAL A 76 5.87 22.52 18.25
C VAL A 76 4.40 22.13 18.39
N PRO A 77 3.53 22.92 19.06
CA PRO A 77 2.12 22.60 19.16
C PRO A 77 1.41 22.60 17.80
N ILE A 78 1.74 23.54 16.90
CA ILE A 78 1.13 23.60 15.55
C ILE A 78 1.44 22.32 14.77
N ASN A 79 2.71 21.93 14.67
CA ASN A 79 3.12 20.73 13.94
C ASN A 79 2.53 19.46 14.57
N ARG A 80 2.44 19.39 15.91
CA ARG A 80 1.81 18.26 16.61
C ARG A 80 0.32 18.15 16.32
N PHE A 81 -0.40 19.26 16.29
CA PHE A 81 -1.83 19.24 15.95
C PHE A 81 -2.06 18.90 14.48
N TYR A 82 -1.21 19.37 13.57
CA TYR A 82 -1.28 18.95 12.17
C TYR A 82 -0.96 17.47 11.99
N ASP A 83 0.05 16.92 12.66
CA ASP A 83 0.34 15.48 12.66
C ASP A 83 -0.88 14.66 13.13
N LEU A 84 -1.53 15.08 14.22
CA LEU A 84 -2.75 14.44 14.69
C LEU A 84 -3.90 14.57 13.68
N ALA A 85 -4.06 15.73 13.03
CA ALA A 85 -5.07 15.94 12.00
C ALA A 85 -4.84 15.04 10.77
N VAL A 86 -3.59 14.90 10.31
CA VAL A 86 -3.22 13.98 9.21
C VAL A 86 -3.53 12.54 9.61
N LYS A 87 -3.18 12.12 10.82
CA LYS A 87 -3.49 10.78 11.33
C LYS A 87 -5.01 10.53 11.34
N LEU A 88 -5.78 11.41 11.97
CA LEU A 88 -7.24 11.26 12.11
C LEU A 88 -7.98 11.31 10.77
N SER A 89 -7.55 12.16 9.83
CA SER A 89 -8.19 12.32 8.52
C SER A 89 -7.99 11.11 7.61
N HIS A 90 -6.93 10.32 7.80
CA HIS A 90 -6.67 9.09 7.05
C HIS A 90 -7.84 8.09 7.09
N LEU A 91 -8.67 8.14 8.15
CA LEU A 91 -9.82 7.26 8.35
C LEU A 91 -11.18 7.89 8.01
N LEU A 92 -11.21 9.16 7.62
CA LEU A 92 -12.45 9.92 7.46
C LEU A 92 -12.72 10.29 6.00
N ASP A 93 -11.82 11.02 5.37
CA ASP A 93 -12.02 11.58 4.02
C ASP A 93 -10.67 11.76 3.29
N PRO A 94 -10.52 11.29 2.04
CA PRO A 94 -9.27 11.41 1.28
C PRO A 94 -8.83 12.85 0.96
N ASN A 95 -9.76 13.77 0.66
CA ASN A 95 -9.43 15.16 0.35
C ASN A 95 -8.98 15.89 1.61
N MET A 96 -9.62 15.58 2.74
CA MET A 96 -9.23 16.06 4.05
C MET A 96 -7.81 15.64 4.43
N LEU A 97 -7.44 14.37 4.19
CA LEU A 97 -6.09 13.87 4.43
C LEU A 97 -5.05 14.70 3.68
N GLU A 98 -5.29 14.97 2.41
CA GLU A 98 -4.36 15.71 1.58
C GLU A 98 -4.28 17.20 1.95
N ILE A 99 -5.41 17.82 2.29
CA ILE A 99 -5.45 19.21 2.77
C ILE A 99 -4.61 19.36 4.05
N PHE A 100 -4.77 18.45 5.02
CA PHE A 100 -3.97 18.51 6.25
C PHE A 100 -2.50 18.20 6.00
N ALA A 101 -2.17 17.29 5.09
CA ALA A 101 -0.77 17.03 4.72
C ALA A 101 -0.12 18.28 4.10
N CYS A 102 -0.81 18.95 3.17
CA CYS A 102 -0.32 20.20 2.57
C CYS A 102 -0.11 21.29 3.62
N LYS A 103 -1.09 21.49 4.51
CA LYS A 103 -1.02 22.47 5.60
C LYS A 103 0.10 22.15 6.59
N SER A 104 0.30 20.88 6.93
CA SER A 104 1.39 20.41 7.79
C SER A 104 2.77 20.77 7.21
N VAL A 105 2.98 20.53 5.91
CA VAL A 105 4.23 20.86 5.22
C VAL A 105 4.48 22.37 5.22
N ILE A 106 3.48 23.18 4.83
CA ILE A 106 3.60 24.65 4.83
C ILE A 106 3.86 25.21 6.23
N ALA A 107 3.16 24.71 7.26
CA ALA A 107 3.38 25.14 8.63
C ALA A 107 4.80 24.80 9.12
N SER A 108 5.30 23.61 8.78
CA SER A 108 6.66 23.17 9.11
C SER A 108 7.72 24.04 8.43
N MET A 109 7.53 24.40 7.15
CA MET A 109 8.43 25.32 6.45
C MET A 109 8.40 26.73 7.04
N ARG A 110 7.24 27.20 7.53
CA ARG A 110 7.07 28.55 8.08
C ARG A 110 7.66 28.69 9.47
N PHE A 111 7.33 27.78 10.38
CA PHE A 111 7.66 27.91 11.79
C PHE A 111 8.89 27.11 12.20
N GLY A 112 9.19 26.04 11.48
CA GLY A 112 10.31 25.16 11.74
C GLY A 112 9.89 23.70 11.77
N TRP A 113 10.80 22.83 11.36
CA TRP A 113 10.60 21.40 11.31
C TRP A 113 10.69 20.77 12.70
N THR A 114 9.82 19.81 12.95
CA THR A 114 9.80 18.99 14.17
C THR A 114 9.65 17.52 13.79
N LYS A 115 9.82 16.60 14.74
CA LYS A 115 9.52 15.18 14.50
C LYS A 115 8.09 14.94 13.97
N PHE A 116 7.12 15.76 14.38
CA PHE A 116 5.72 15.69 13.94
C PHE A 116 5.53 16.10 12.47
N SER A 117 6.46 16.85 11.90
CA SER A 117 6.41 17.28 10.48
C SER A 117 6.66 16.12 9.51
N CYS A 118 7.38 15.08 9.95
CA CYS A 118 7.88 14.01 9.07
C CYS A 118 6.73 13.20 8.46
N PHE A 119 5.69 12.87 9.23
CA PHE A 119 4.57 12.09 8.71
C PHE A 119 3.73 12.88 7.70
N GLY A 120 3.45 14.15 7.98
CA GLY A 120 2.77 15.04 7.02
C GLY A 120 3.52 15.15 5.70
N LEU A 121 4.86 15.26 5.74
CA LEU A 121 5.71 15.28 4.55
C LEU A 121 5.66 13.96 3.77
N ALA A 122 5.69 12.81 4.45
CA ALA A 122 5.54 11.51 3.81
C ALA A 122 4.16 11.34 3.16
N VAL A 123 3.08 11.75 3.82
CA VAL A 123 1.73 11.71 3.24
C VAL A 123 1.65 12.63 2.01
N PHE A 124 2.19 13.85 2.09
CA PHE A 124 2.23 14.77 0.95
C PHE A 124 2.98 14.16 -0.24
N ALA A 125 4.14 13.53 -0.01
CA ALA A 125 4.90 12.81 -1.03
C ALA A 125 4.08 11.70 -1.71
N ALA A 126 3.31 10.92 -0.93
CA ALA A 126 2.41 9.91 -1.49
C ALA A 126 1.31 10.54 -2.38
N ARG A 127 0.83 11.75 -2.05
CA ARG A 127 -0.15 12.48 -2.88
C ARG A 127 0.45 13.06 -4.16
N VAL A 128 1.72 13.47 -4.13
CA VAL A 128 2.50 13.81 -5.33
C VAL A 128 2.59 12.61 -6.27
N GLN A 129 2.85 11.43 -5.70
CA GLN A 129 2.96 10.18 -6.46
C GLN A 129 1.64 9.72 -7.09
N VAL A 130 0.50 9.91 -6.42
CA VAL A 130 -0.84 9.61 -6.98
C VAL A 130 -1.12 10.42 -8.24
N ARG A 131 -0.49 11.58 -8.40
CA ARG A 131 -0.57 12.42 -9.62
C ARG A 131 0.45 12.03 -10.69
N GLY A 132 1.13 10.89 -10.54
CA GLY A 132 2.09 10.37 -11.52
C GLY A 132 3.51 10.94 -11.42
N MET A 133 3.78 11.85 -10.48
CA MET A 133 5.09 12.46 -10.26
C MET A 133 5.96 11.55 -9.38
N PHE A 134 6.30 10.36 -9.87
CA PHE A 134 6.95 9.30 -9.08
C PHE A 134 8.30 9.72 -8.51
N ASP A 135 9.21 10.27 -9.32
CA ASP A 135 10.57 10.64 -8.86
C ASP A 135 10.53 11.76 -7.81
N GLU A 136 9.66 12.75 -8.00
CA GLU A 136 9.48 13.85 -7.07
C GLU A 136 8.85 13.37 -5.74
N GLY A 137 7.83 12.52 -5.83
CA GLY A 137 7.25 11.86 -4.66
C GLY A 137 8.28 11.04 -3.89
N PHE A 138 9.12 10.27 -4.61
CA PHE A 138 10.18 9.48 -3.99
C PHE A 138 11.23 10.36 -3.29
N ALA A 139 11.65 11.45 -3.91
CA ALA A 139 12.60 12.39 -3.33
C ALA A 139 12.06 13.04 -2.05
N ILE A 140 10.82 13.56 -2.09
CA ILE A 140 10.17 14.19 -0.92
C ILE A 140 9.93 13.16 0.19
N GLY A 141 9.49 11.95 -0.16
CA GLY A 141 9.29 10.86 0.80
C GLY A 141 10.60 10.41 1.45
N SER A 142 11.68 10.35 0.69
CA SER A 142 13.02 10.05 1.21
C SER A 142 13.49 11.12 2.18
N SER A 143 13.18 12.40 1.92
CA SER A 143 13.46 13.49 2.85
C SER A 143 12.68 13.36 4.15
N ALA A 144 11.41 12.94 4.10
CA ALA A 144 10.62 12.67 5.30
C ALA A 144 11.25 11.58 6.17
N LEU A 145 11.75 10.50 5.54
CA LEU A 145 12.44 9.43 6.25
C LEU A 145 13.74 9.92 6.90
N LYS A 146 14.59 10.62 6.13
CA LYS A 146 15.87 11.18 6.62
C LYS A 146 15.67 12.25 7.71
N ALA A 147 14.57 13.00 7.66
CA ALA A 147 14.26 14.04 8.63
C ALA A 147 14.03 13.47 10.03
N LEU A 148 13.60 12.20 10.16
CA LEU A 148 13.51 11.54 11.46
C LEU A 148 14.86 11.49 12.18
N ASP A 149 15.95 11.26 11.46
CA ASP A 149 17.29 11.12 12.04
C ASP A 149 17.82 12.42 12.65
N LEU A 150 17.19 13.56 12.34
CA LEU A 150 17.50 14.85 12.98
C LEU A 150 17.01 14.94 14.43
N PHE A 151 16.09 14.06 14.83
CA PHE A 151 15.40 14.12 16.12
C PHE A 151 15.69 12.89 16.96
N SER A 152 16.44 13.06 18.06
CA SER A 152 16.82 11.95 18.95
C SER A 152 15.64 11.28 19.67
N ASP A 153 14.48 11.93 19.72
CA ASP A 153 13.28 11.48 20.43
C ASP A 153 12.11 11.13 19.49
N ALA A 154 12.38 10.84 18.21
CA ALA A 154 11.36 10.59 17.19
C ALA A 154 10.86 9.14 17.06
N GLU A 155 11.13 8.28 18.06
CA GLU A 155 10.70 6.88 18.05
C GLU A 155 9.16 6.75 17.94
N ASP A 156 8.42 7.69 18.53
CA ASP A 156 6.95 7.75 18.47
C ASP A 156 6.41 8.08 17.07
N GLN A 157 7.24 8.63 16.18
CA GLN A 157 6.89 9.01 14.81
C GLN A 157 7.39 8.01 13.77
N LYS A 158 8.45 7.27 14.09
CA LYS A 158 9.13 6.31 13.21
C LYS A 158 8.14 5.36 12.53
N THR A 159 7.22 4.80 13.32
CA THR A 159 6.15 3.93 12.85
C THR A 159 5.35 4.50 11.68
N PHE A 160 4.88 5.73 11.79
CA PHE A 160 4.00 6.36 10.81
C PHE A 160 4.76 6.75 9.54
N VAL A 161 5.98 7.28 9.69
CA VAL A 161 6.81 7.72 8.57
C VAL A 161 7.33 6.53 7.77
N TYR A 162 7.78 5.46 8.43
CA TYR A 162 8.21 4.23 7.76
C TYR A 162 7.05 3.62 6.98
N PHE A 163 5.85 3.57 7.56
CA PHE A 163 4.67 3.11 6.84
C PHE A 163 4.35 4.01 5.64
N GLY A 164 4.33 5.34 5.83
CA GLY A 164 4.08 6.28 4.73
C GLY A 164 5.10 6.14 3.60
N TYR A 165 6.38 5.96 3.94
CA TYR A 165 7.44 5.81 2.96
C TYR A 165 7.48 4.42 2.33
N TYR A 166 7.77 3.37 3.10
CA TYR A 166 7.95 2.02 2.55
C TYR A 166 6.64 1.37 2.08
N GLY A 167 5.51 1.77 2.66
CA GLY A 167 4.18 1.24 2.31
C GLY A 167 3.55 1.93 1.09
N GLU A 168 3.70 3.26 0.94
CA GLU A 168 3.04 4.00 -0.14
C GLU A 168 3.98 4.50 -1.24
N ILE A 169 5.25 4.78 -0.93
CA ILE A 169 6.15 5.53 -1.82
C ILE A 169 7.25 4.65 -2.40
N ALA A 170 8.05 4.02 -1.55
CA ALA A 170 9.30 3.36 -1.93
C ALA A 170 9.13 2.28 -2.99
N SER A 171 7.99 1.57 -3.01
CA SER A 171 7.70 0.50 -3.98
C SER A 171 7.66 0.94 -5.44
N PHE A 172 7.72 2.24 -5.72
CA PHE A 172 7.82 2.74 -7.10
C PHE A 172 9.26 2.81 -7.60
N HIS A 173 10.25 2.71 -6.72
CA HIS A 173 11.68 2.79 -7.06
C HIS A 173 12.51 1.65 -6.45
N ILE A 174 11.98 0.99 -5.42
CA ILE A 174 12.65 -0.05 -4.65
C ILE A 174 11.82 -1.34 -4.76
N PRO A 175 12.45 -2.51 -4.97
CA PRO A 175 11.78 -3.81 -4.90
C PRO A 175 10.87 -3.94 -3.68
N LEU A 176 9.62 -4.35 -3.89
CA LEU A 176 8.60 -4.40 -2.83
C LEU A 176 9.05 -5.26 -1.64
N GLN A 177 9.80 -6.33 -1.91
CA GLN A 177 10.38 -7.22 -0.91
C GLN A 177 11.35 -6.48 0.02
N LEU A 178 12.19 -5.59 -0.52
CA LEU A 178 13.09 -4.77 0.29
C LEU A 178 12.32 -3.77 1.14
N CYS A 179 11.31 -3.10 0.57
CA CYS A 179 10.42 -2.23 1.34
C CYS A 179 9.76 -2.98 2.49
N SER A 180 9.36 -4.23 2.23
CA SER A 180 8.72 -5.08 3.22
C SER A 180 9.71 -5.49 4.33
N ILE A 181 10.98 -5.78 4.00
CA ILE A 181 12.04 -6.06 4.98
C ILE A 181 12.30 -4.84 5.88
N GLU A 182 12.34 -3.62 5.33
CA GLU A 182 12.52 -2.42 6.15
C GLU A 182 11.33 -2.19 7.09
N LEU A 183 10.12 -2.49 6.63
CA LEU A 183 8.93 -2.49 7.47
C LEU A 183 9.01 -3.60 8.55
N SER A 184 9.48 -4.81 8.24
CA SER A 184 9.59 -5.86 9.26
C SER A 184 10.63 -5.55 10.34
N LYS A 185 11.73 -4.87 10.01
CA LYS A 185 12.71 -4.41 11.02
C LYS A 185 12.07 -3.47 12.04
N LEU A 186 11.20 -2.56 11.58
CA LEU A 186 10.45 -1.69 12.48
C LEU A 186 9.57 -2.49 13.46
N GLN A 187 9.00 -3.61 13.05
CA GLN A 187 8.23 -4.49 13.94
C GLN A 187 9.10 -5.09 15.06
N GLU A 188 10.35 -5.44 14.75
CA GLU A 188 11.31 -5.98 15.72
C GLU A 188 11.91 -4.89 16.62
N GLU A 189 12.14 -3.70 16.09
CA GLU A 189 12.68 -2.54 16.82
C GLU A 189 11.64 -1.90 17.73
N CYS A 190 10.42 -1.66 17.23
CA CYS A 190 9.29 -1.15 18.02
C CYS A 190 8.67 -2.21 18.94
N LYS A 191 9.33 -3.38 19.07
CA LYS A 191 9.12 -4.44 20.07
C LYS A 191 8.12 -4.02 21.14
N TYR A 192 6.85 -4.39 20.97
CA TYR A 192 5.96 -4.56 22.11
C TYR A 192 5.99 -3.36 23.10
N GLN A 193 6.03 -2.11 22.63
CA GLN A 193 5.90 -0.97 23.54
C GLN A 193 4.44 -0.87 24.02
N VAL A 194 4.12 -1.67 25.03
CA VAL A 194 3.02 -1.42 25.95
C VAL A 194 3.33 -0.10 26.64
N GLY A 195 2.85 1.02 26.10
CA GLY A 195 2.88 2.27 26.85
C GLY A 195 3.11 3.54 26.04
N ILE A 196 2.26 3.84 25.06
CA ILE A 196 2.06 5.23 24.63
C ILE A 196 0.55 5.44 24.48
N VAL A 197 -0.07 5.99 25.53
CA VAL A 197 -1.47 6.44 25.63
C VAL A 197 -2.55 5.35 25.78
N GLU A 198 -3.13 5.27 26.98
CA GLU A 198 -4.36 4.52 27.26
C GLU A 198 -5.55 5.16 26.52
N GLY A 199 -5.85 4.65 25.33
CA GLY A 199 -7.01 5.06 24.53
C GLY A 199 -6.85 4.76 23.04
N ASP A 200 -5.62 4.78 22.52
CA ASP A 200 -5.29 4.55 21.10
C ASP A 200 -4.86 3.10 20.77
N ARG A 201 -4.84 2.23 21.81
CA ARG A 201 -4.26 0.88 21.79
C ARG A 201 -4.81 -0.06 20.70
N ASP A 202 -6.02 0.16 20.19
CA ASP A 202 -6.73 -0.86 19.42
C ASP A 202 -6.94 -0.56 17.92
N GLN A 203 -6.75 0.69 17.46
CA GLN A 203 -7.17 1.07 16.10
C GLN A 203 -6.01 1.26 15.12
N TYR A 204 -5.03 2.11 15.44
CA TYR A 204 -3.89 2.36 14.55
C TYR A 204 -2.78 1.32 14.72
N PHE A 205 -2.47 0.92 15.95
CA PHE A 205 -1.62 -0.26 16.21
C PHE A 205 -2.27 -1.55 15.69
N GLY A 206 -3.60 -1.66 15.71
CA GLY A 206 -4.32 -2.78 15.11
C GLY A 206 -4.22 -2.79 13.58
N MET A 207 -4.30 -1.63 12.92
CA MET A 207 -4.18 -1.49 11.46
C MET A 207 -2.74 -1.66 10.99
N LEU A 208 -1.78 -1.14 11.74
CA LEU A 208 -0.36 -1.25 11.47
C LEU A 208 0.18 -2.64 11.85
N ALA A 209 -0.16 -3.22 13.00
CA ALA A 209 0.16 -4.62 13.28
C ALA A 209 -0.57 -5.56 12.31
N ALA A 210 -1.78 -5.22 11.86
CA ALA A 210 -2.40 -5.93 10.75
C ALA A 210 -1.57 -5.77 9.47
N HIS A 211 -1.22 -4.57 9.04
CA HIS A 211 -0.41 -4.32 7.83
C HIS A 211 1.00 -4.89 7.89
N MET A 212 1.64 -4.90 9.05
CA MET A 212 2.99 -5.39 9.28
C MET A 212 3.01 -6.91 9.41
N ASN A 213 2.05 -7.51 10.11
CA ASN A 213 1.86 -8.97 10.05
C ASN A 213 1.50 -9.41 8.64
N LEU A 214 0.79 -8.57 7.91
CA LEU A 214 0.42 -8.81 6.53
C LEU A 214 1.61 -8.73 5.59
N LEU A 215 2.45 -7.69 5.70
CA LEU A 215 3.71 -7.54 4.99
C LEU A 215 4.69 -8.65 5.35
N LYS A 216 4.86 -8.97 6.64
CA LYS A 216 5.68 -10.09 7.11
C LYS A 216 5.20 -11.43 6.53
N ASN A 217 3.90 -11.73 6.64
CA ASN A 217 3.34 -12.92 6.02
C ASN A 217 3.54 -12.91 4.51
N THR A 218 3.47 -11.74 3.86
CA THR A 218 3.75 -11.57 2.42
C THR A 218 5.23 -11.81 2.10
N ILE A 219 6.18 -11.36 2.92
CA ILE A 219 7.62 -11.62 2.76
C ILE A 219 7.90 -13.10 2.92
N ASP A 220 7.47 -13.72 4.02
CA ASP A 220 7.70 -15.14 4.31
C ASP A 220 7.16 -16.02 3.16
N ILE A 221 6.05 -15.59 2.56
CA ILE A 221 5.44 -16.16 1.35
C ILE A 221 6.26 -15.91 0.07
N LEU A 222 6.78 -14.69 -0.11
CA LEU A 222 7.48 -14.26 -1.33
C LEU A 222 8.94 -14.75 -1.35
N THR A 223 9.57 -14.95 -0.19
CA THR A 223 10.99 -15.33 -0.09
C THR A 223 11.20 -16.83 0.05
N GLY A 224 10.16 -17.60 0.41
CA GLY A 224 10.25 -19.07 0.54
C GLY A 224 11.08 -19.56 1.73
N ASP A 225 11.49 -18.66 2.62
CA ASP A 225 12.29 -18.98 3.81
C ASP A 225 11.39 -18.87 5.06
N GLU A 226 11.18 -19.98 5.77
CA GLU A 226 10.51 -20.00 7.08
C GLU A 226 11.31 -19.21 8.14
N PRO A 227 10.64 -18.61 9.14
CA PRO A 227 11.24 -18.54 10.46
C PRO A 227 10.36 -19.10 11.58
N PHE A 228 10.93 -20.12 12.23
CA PHE A 228 10.73 -20.58 13.61
C PHE A 228 9.69 -21.69 13.87
N SER A 229 10.22 -22.91 13.93
CA SER A 229 9.67 -24.08 14.59
C SER A 229 10.23 -24.20 16.03
N GLY A 230 9.42 -23.96 17.07
CA GLY A 230 9.78 -24.22 18.48
C GLY A 230 8.77 -23.65 19.51
N PRO A 231 8.50 -24.32 20.66
CA PRO A 231 7.24 -24.18 21.40
C PRO A 231 7.22 -22.99 22.39
N VAL A 232 6.03 -22.43 22.60
CA VAL A 232 5.73 -21.40 23.60
C VAL A 232 4.80 -22.01 24.66
N ASP A 233 5.38 -22.77 25.60
CA ASP A 233 4.66 -23.20 26.80
C ASP A 233 4.66 -22.08 27.84
N GLY A 234 3.48 -21.76 28.37
CA GLY A 234 3.29 -20.87 29.52
C GLY A 234 2.02 -20.03 29.45
N ASP A 235 0.90 -20.63 29.87
CA ASP A 235 -0.41 -20.05 30.26
C ASP A 235 -0.65 -18.56 29.93
N GLY A 236 -0.92 -18.30 28.65
CA GLY A 236 -1.62 -17.11 28.15
C GLY A 236 -2.80 -17.56 27.28
N PRO A 237 -3.90 -16.79 27.17
CA PRO A 237 -5.14 -17.28 26.59
C PRO A 237 -4.92 -17.77 25.16
N SER A 238 -5.20 -19.06 24.94
CA SER A 238 -4.89 -19.79 23.71
C SER A 238 -5.52 -19.15 22.46
N PRO A 239 -4.75 -18.83 21.42
CA PRO A 239 -5.29 -18.41 20.13
C PRO A 239 -5.68 -19.64 19.29
N GLY A 240 -6.79 -20.28 19.65
CA GLY A 240 -7.64 -21.03 18.71
C GLY A 240 -8.85 -20.15 18.41
N THR A 241 -9.39 -20.03 17.20
CA THR A 241 -9.57 -21.03 16.14
C THR A 241 -9.96 -20.28 14.87
N THR A 242 -9.25 -20.50 13.77
CA THR A 242 -9.70 -20.61 12.36
C THR A 242 -10.55 -19.50 11.70
N VAL A 243 -11.14 -18.55 12.41
CA VAL A 243 -12.04 -17.52 11.84
C VAL A 243 -11.29 -16.25 11.45
N MET A 244 -10.20 -15.92 12.16
CA MET A 244 -9.39 -14.74 11.84
C MET A 244 -8.65 -14.88 10.51
N ARG A 245 -8.15 -16.05 10.11
CA ARG A 245 -7.42 -16.18 8.83
C ARG A 245 -8.31 -15.89 7.61
N TYR A 246 -9.58 -16.29 7.59
CA TYR A 246 -10.44 -16.10 6.41
C TYR A 246 -11.09 -14.70 6.33
N GLU A 247 -11.52 -14.11 7.45
CA GLU A 247 -12.04 -12.73 7.47
C GLU A 247 -10.91 -11.69 7.39
N PHE A 248 -9.71 -12.01 7.90
CA PHE A 248 -8.50 -11.22 7.70
C PHE A 248 -7.95 -11.37 6.29
N LEU A 249 -8.03 -12.56 5.66
CA LEU A 249 -7.79 -12.73 4.22
C LEU A 249 -8.83 -12.00 3.37
N LYS A 250 -10.09 -11.85 3.80
CA LYS A 250 -11.08 -11.00 3.14
C LYS A 250 -10.79 -9.52 3.30
N LYS A 251 -10.37 -9.07 4.49
CA LYS A 251 -9.93 -7.67 4.72
C LYS A 251 -8.61 -7.35 4.03
N TYR A 252 -7.68 -8.31 3.99
CA TYR A 252 -6.44 -8.25 3.24
C TYR A 252 -6.71 -8.27 1.74
N HIS A 253 -7.58 -9.17 1.28
CA HIS A 253 -8.10 -9.07 -0.06
C HIS A 253 -8.81 -7.74 -0.25
N HIS A 254 -9.52 -7.12 0.70
CA HIS A 254 -10.14 -5.82 0.46
C HIS A 254 -9.18 -4.63 0.54
N SER A 255 -8.07 -4.70 1.29
CA SER A 255 -7.08 -3.63 1.44
C SER A 255 -5.96 -3.74 0.43
N LEU A 256 -5.54 -4.96 0.09
CA LEU A 256 -4.68 -5.24 -1.05
C LEU A 256 -5.50 -5.19 -2.34
N ARG A 257 -6.77 -5.62 -2.42
CA ARG A 257 -7.66 -5.25 -3.54
C ARG A 257 -8.01 -3.79 -3.48
N ALA A 258 -8.09 -3.07 -2.36
CA ALA A 258 -8.29 -1.61 -2.42
C ALA A 258 -7.00 -0.92 -2.86
N PHE A 259 -5.84 -1.31 -2.38
CA PHE A 259 -4.53 -0.85 -2.86
C PHE A 259 -4.33 -1.23 -4.32
N TRP A 260 -4.69 -2.44 -4.73
CA TRP A 260 -4.66 -2.91 -6.11
C TRP A 260 -5.81 -2.37 -6.93
N THR A 261 -6.98 -2.01 -6.40
CA THR A 261 -8.10 -1.39 -7.14
C THR A 261 -7.85 0.10 -7.30
N ARG A 262 -7.24 0.73 -6.30
CA ARG A 262 -6.83 2.13 -6.25
C ARG A 262 -5.52 2.40 -7.00
N ASN A 263 -4.59 1.44 -7.05
CA ASN A 263 -3.32 1.55 -7.82
C ASN A 263 -3.31 0.77 -9.15
N PHE A 264 -4.15 -0.25 -9.34
CA PHE A 264 -4.12 -1.16 -10.50
C PHE A 264 -5.49 -1.63 -11.05
N GLY A 265 -6.62 -1.35 -10.40
CA GLY A 265 -7.85 -2.13 -10.58
C GLY A 265 -9.08 -1.29 -10.89
N GLN A 266 -8.87 -0.11 -11.47
CA GLN A 266 -9.91 0.48 -12.31
C GLN A 266 -9.82 0.06 -13.78
N LEU A 267 -8.81 -0.67 -14.27
CA LEU A 267 -8.63 -0.77 -15.73
C LEU A 267 -8.28 -2.14 -16.34
N GLY A 268 -7.76 -3.13 -15.61
CA GLY A 268 -7.34 -4.40 -16.23
C GLY A 268 -8.21 -5.61 -15.86
N LEU A 269 -8.07 -6.07 -14.61
CA LEU A 269 -8.57 -7.40 -14.21
C LEU A 269 -10.08 -7.45 -13.92
N ALA A 270 -10.75 -6.32 -13.69
CA ALA A 270 -12.21 -6.28 -13.56
C ALA A 270 -12.93 -6.41 -14.92
N GLY A 271 -12.27 -6.05 -16.02
CA GLY A 271 -12.79 -6.20 -17.38
C GLY A 271 -12.86 -7.67 -17.84
N TYR A 272 -11.98 -8.52 -17.31
CA TYR A 272 -11.92 -9.96 -17.63
C TYR A 272 -12.78 -10.85 -16.70
N CYS A 273 -13.43 -10.27 -15.68
CA CYS A 273 -14.32 -11.00 -14.76
C CYS A 273 -15.82 -10.74 -15.02
N SER A 274 -16.20 -10.32 -16.23
CA SER A 274 -17.61 -10.36 -16.65
C SER A 274 -17.88 -11.68 -17.36
N PRO A 275 -18.83 -12.51 -16.90
CA PRO A 275 -19.17 -13.79 -17.55
C PRO A 275 -19.61 -13.65 -19.02
N ASP A 276 -20.00 -12.44 -19.45
CA ASP A 276 -20.65 -12.19 -20.76
C ASP A 276 -20.14 -10.93 -21.51
N GLY A 277 -19.05 -10.28 -21.05
CA GLY A 277 -18.61 -8.99 -21.61
C GLY A 277 -17.25 -9.07 -22.28
N LYS A 278 -17.16 -8.71 -23.58
CA LYS A 278 -15.85 -8.46 -24.22
C LYS A 278 -15.07 -7.43 -23.38
N PRO A 279 -13.75 -7.62 -23.17
CA PRO A 279 -12.93 -6.63 -22.50
C PRO A 279 -13.03 -5.29 -23.25
N ASP A 280 -13.14 -4.19 -22.51
CA ASP A 280 -12.99 -2.88 -23.13
C ASP A 280 -11.50 -2.65 -23.39
N ASP A 281 -11.08 -2.85 -24.65
CA ASP A 281 -9.68 -2.70 -25.09
C ASP A 281 -9.10 -1.33 -24.68
N SER A 282 -9.94 -0.29 -24.58
CA SER A 282 -9.48 1.04 -24.16
C SER A 282 -9.03 1.09 -22.70
N LEU A 283 -9.68 0.30 -21.83
CA LEU A 283 -9.31 0.22 -20.42
C LEU A 283 -8.03 -0.60 -20.25
N VAL A 284 -7.91 -1.71 -20.98
CA VAL A 284 -6.71 -2.56 -20.97
C VAL A 284 -5.50 -1.78 -21.47
N ASP A 285 -5.64 -0.99 -22.52
CA ASP A 285 -4.58 -0.13 -23.05
C ASP A 285 -4.16 0.97 -22.06
N ALA A 286 -5.12 1.60 -21.39
CA ALA A 286 -4.83 2.56 -20.33
C ALA A 286 -4.09 1.92 -19.13
N ALA A 287 -4.45 0.69 -18.76
CA ALA A 287 -3.75 -0.06 -17.71
C ALA A 287 -2.31 -0.42 -18.12
N ILE A 288 -2.10 -0.88 -19.35
CA ILE A 288 -0.77 -1.18 -19.89
C ILE A 288 0.09 0.09 -19.93
N ALA A 289 -0.44 1.21 -20.41
CA ALA A 289 0.26 2.49 -20.42
C ALA A 289 0.68 2.92 -19.00
N THR A 290 -0.24 2.84 -18.04
CA THR A 290 0.04 3.14 -16.63
C THR A 290 1.14 2.23 -16.06
N LEU A 291 1.12 0.93 -16.37
CA LEU A 291 2.15 0.00 -15.91
C LEU A 291 3.50 0.24 -16.59
N ARG A 292 3.55 0.70 -17.84
CA ARG A 292 4.79 1.10 -18.52
C ARG A 292 5.44 2.29 -17.84
N GLU A 293 4.66 3.30 -17.46
CA GLU A 293 5.17 4.46 -16.71
C GLU A 293 5.77 4.03 -15.37
N LYS A 294 5.11 3.12 -14.64
CA LYS A 294 5.61 2.58 -13.38
C LYS A 294 6.80 1.63 -13.55
N GLU A 295 6.84 0.82 -14.61
CA GLU A 295 7.97 -0.04 -14.93
C GLU A 295 9.24 0.77 -15.17
N ALA A 296 9.11 1.95 -15.79
CA ALA A 296 10.23 2.86 -15.99
C ALA A 296 10.89 3.29 -14.68
N THR A 297 10.14 3.32 -13.56
CA THR A 297 10.67 3.66 -12.24
C THR A 297 11.14 2.42 -11.45
N CYS A 298 10.42 1.29 -11.53
CA CYS A 298 10.85 0.03 -10.93
C CYS A 298 10.40 -1.22 -11.71
N ALA A 299 11.22 -1.66 -12.65
CA ALA A 299 10.90 -2.83 -13.48
C ALA A 299 10.62 -4.10 -12.66
N HIS A 300 11.33 -4.29 -11.54
CA HIS A 300 11.17 -5.46 -10.67
C HIS A 300 9.72 -5.62 -10.17
N ASN A 301 9.02 -4.52 -9.89
CA ASN A 301 7.67 -4.57 -9.28
C ASN A 301 6.53 -4.63 -10.30
N PHE A 302 6.73 -4.06 -11.49
CA PHE A 302 5.63 -3.79 -12.43
C PHE A 302 5.73 -4.55 -13.76
N ARG A 303 6.92 -5.00 -14.18
CA ARG A 303 7.13 -5.60 -15.50
C ARG A 303 6.28 -6.85 -15.73
N ASN A 304 6.23 -7.74 -14.74
CA ASN A 304 5.49 -8.99 -14.85
C ASN A 304 3.97 -8.74 -15.02
N LYS A 305 3.40 -7.75 -14.34
CA LYS A 305 1.98 -7.36 -14.46
C LYS A 305 1.67 -6.80 -15.83
N ARG A 306 2.54 -5.94 -16.37
CA ARG A 306 2.38 -5.38 -17.72
C ARG A 306 2.39 -6.49 -18.76
N LEU A 307 3.39 -7.38 -18.70
CA LEU A 307 3.53 -8.50 -19.63
C LEU A 307 2.32 -9.42 -19.58
N LEU A 308 1.77 -9.68 -18.38
CA LEU A 308 0.57 -10.50 -18.23
C LEU A 308 -0.67 -9.85 -18.85
N LEU A 309 -0.84 -8.53 -18.71
CA LEU A 309 -1.95 -7.82 -19.37
C LEU A 309 -1.80 -7.79 -20.89
N GLU A 310 -0.59 -7.60 -21.40
CA GLU A 310 -0.30 -7.70 -22.84
C GLU A 310 -0.60 -9.11 -23.35
N ALA A 311 -0.21 -10.15 -22.60
CA ALA A 311 -0.52 -11.55 -22.95
C ALA A 311 -2.02 -11.80 -23.03
N GLU A 312 -2.81 -11.35 -22.05
CA GLU A 312 -4.27 -11.44 -22.11
C GLU A 312 -4.83 -10.66 -23.30
N LYS A 313 -4.31 -9.48 -23.60
CA LYS A 313 -4.75 -8.69 -24.77
C LYS A 313 -4.54 -9.45 -26.07
N PHE A 314 -3.33 -9.98 -26.30
CA PHE A 314 -3.01 -10.79 -27.48
C PHE A 314 -3.84 -12.07 -27.56
N SER A 315 -4.01 -12.75 -26.42
CA SER A 315 -4.83 -13.95 -26.27
C SER A 315 -6.28 -13.70 -26.71
N HIS A 316 -6.88 -12.57 -26.33
CA HIS A 316 -8.24 -12.20 -26.73
C HIS A 316 -8.34 -11.70 -28.17
N ALA A 317 -7.27 -11.11 -28.71
CA ALA A 317 -7.18 -10.71 -30.11
C ALA A 317 -6.97 -11.91 -31.07
N GLY A 318 -6.62 -13.09 -30.55
CA GLY A 318 -6.28 -14.27 -31.35
C GLY A 318 -4.84 -14.27 -31.89
N GLU A 319 -4.01 -13.35 -31.39
CA GLU A 319 -2.58 -13.22 -31.72
C GLU A 319 -1.78 -14.25 -30.89
N MET A 320 -1.79 -15.50 -31.35
CA MET A 320 -1.31 -16.64 -30.56
C MET A 320 0.20 -16.60 -30.26
N GLU A 321 1.03 -16.26 -31.26
CA GLU A 321 2.49 -16.24 -31.08
C GLU A 321 2.91 -15.12 -30.10
N GLU A 322 2.28 -13.95 -30.22
CA GLU A 322 2.49 -12.82 -29.34
C GLU A 322 2.01 -13.09 -27.92
N ALA A 323 0.86 -13.75 -27.77
CA ALA A 323 0.34 -14.18 -26.47
C ALA A 323 1.30 -15.17 -25.79
N ASP A 324 1.79 -16.18 -26.52
CA ASP A 324 2.76 -17.16 -26.03
C ASP A 324 4.02 -16.50 -25.48
N VAL A 325 4.63 -15.63 -26.29
CA VAL A 325 5.84 -14.89 -25.90
C VAL A 325 5.58 -14.03 -24.66
N ALA A 326 4.44 -13.34 -24.61
CA ALA A 326 4.09 -12.47 -23.50
C ALA A 326 3.82 -13.24 -22.20
N TYR A 327 3.10 -14.38 -22.24
CA TYR A 327 2.88 -15.22 -21.07
C TYR A 327 4.17 -15.78 -20.51
N LEU A 328 5.04 -16.35 -21.37
CA LEU A 328 6.33 -16.90 -20.94
C LEU A 328 7.20 -15.80 -20.30
N SER A 329 7.20 -14.61 -20.90
CA SER A 329 7.92 -13.45 -20.35
C SER A 329 7.33 -12.99 -19.00
N ALA A 330 6.01 -13.04 -18.84
CA ALA A 330 5.34 -12.67 -17.59
C ALA A 330 5.66 -13.66 -16.46
N ILE A 331 5.64 -14.97 -16.74
CA ILE A 331 6.00 -16.04 -15.81
C ILE A 331 7.46 -15.86 -15.36
N GLU A 332 8.38 -15.66 -16.29
CA GLU A 332 9.80 -15.47 -15.98
C GLU A 332 10.02 -14.21 -15.15
N ALA A 333 9.45 -13.07 -15.57
CA ALA A 333 9.58 -11.82 -14.83
C ALA A 333 9.01 -11.92 -13.41
N ALA A 334 7.89 -12.62 -13.21
CA ALA A 334 7.33 -12.85 -11.88
C ALA A 334 8.24 -13.74 -11.03
N ARG A 335 8.86 -14.76 -11.62
CA ARG A 335 9.80 -15.67 -10.97
C ARG A 335 11.08 -14.95 -10.55
N GLU A 336 11.70 -14.18 -11.45
CA GLU A 336 12.88 -13.36 -11.17
C GLU A 336 12.59 -12.32 -10.06
N ALA A 337 11.39 -11.74 -10.10
CA ALA A 337 10.92 -10.80 -9.09
C ALA A 337 10.43 -11.46 -7.80
N ARG A 338 10.44 -12.80 -7.71
CA ARG A 338 9.94 -13.58 -6.56
C ARG A 338 8.49 -13.30 -6.19
N PHE A 339 7.65 -12.90 -7.14
CA PHE A 339 6.21 -12.80 -6.95
C PHE A 339 5.54 -14.15 -7.22
N VAL A 340 5.70 -15.10 -6.30
CA VAL A 340 5.24 -16.49 -6.46
C VAL A 340 3.75 -16.60 -6.82
N HIS A 341 2.90 -15.79 -6.19
CA HIS A 341 1.46 -15.79 -6.46
C HIS A 341 1.11 -15.21 -7.85
N GLU A 342 1.92 -14.28 -8.36
CA GLU A 342 1.75 -13.71 -9.70
C GLU A 342 2.33 -14.61 -10.78
N GLN A 343 3.41 -15.34 -10.47
CA GLN A 343 3.90 -16.44 -11.32
C GLN A 343 2.81 -17.51 -11.46
N GLY A 344 2.20 -17.92 -10.35
CA GLY A 344 1.10 -18.89 -10.36
C GLY A 344 -0.09 -18.42 -11.19
N LEU A 345 -0.47 -17.15 -11.07
CA LEU A 345 -1.53 -16.55 -11.88
C LEU A 345 -1.17 -16.52 -13.38
N ALA A 346 0.06 -16.15 -13.73
CA ALA A 346 0.52 -16.13 -15.11
C ALA A 346 0.51 -17.54 -15.73
N CYS A 347 0.91 -18.56 -14.97
CA CYS A 347 0.80 -19.96 -15.39
C CYS A 347 -0.65 -20.42 -15.58
N GLU A 348 -1.56 -20.08 -14.65
CA GLU A 348 -3.00 -20.38 -14.74
C GLU A 348 -3.62 -19.79 -16.00
N LEU A 349 -3.32 -18.51 -16.29
CA LEU A 349 -3.85 -17.81 -17.45
C LEU A 349 -3.25 -18.31 -18.78
N ALA A 350 -1.95 -18.62 -18.80
CA ALA A 350 -1.30 -19.24 -19.95
C ALA A 350 -1.91 -20.62 -20.26
N ALA A 351 -2.17 -21.44 -19.23
CA ALA A 351 -2.84 -22.73 -19.41
C ALA A 351 -4.25 -22.55 -20.02
N ALA A 352 -5.00 -21.56 -19.53
CA ALA A 352 -6.32 -21.22 -20.07
C ALA A 352 -6.25 -20.73 -21.53
N HIS A 353 -5.20 -20.02 -21.93
CA HIS A 353 -4.96 -19.64 -23.32
C HIS A 353 -4.75 -20.88 -24.21
N TYR A 354 -3.86 -21.79 -23.83
CA TYR A 354 -3.58 -23.00 -24.59
C TYR A 354 -4.81 -23.91 -24.74
N SER A 355 -5.60 -24.06 -23.67
CA SER A 355 -6.82 -24.86 -23.69
C SER A 355 -7.87 -24.30 -24.67
N ARG A 356 -8.03 -22.97 -24.71
CA ARG A 356 -8.97 -22.30 -25.65
C ARG A 356 -8.55 -22.46 -27.11
N ASN A 357 -7.25 -22.50 -27.39
CA ASN A 357 -6.69 -22.54 -28.74
C ASN A 357 -6.37 -23.97 -29.22
N GLY A 358 -6.87 -25.01 -28.53
CA GLY A 358 -6.72 -26.41 -28.96
C GLY A 358 -5.28 -26.93 -28.94
N SER A 359 -4.41 -26.32 -28.12
CA SER A 359 -3.01 -26.73 -27.97
C SER A 359 -2.86 -27.96 -27.07
N GLU A 360 -1.72 -28.66 -27.21
CA GLU A 360 -1.39 -29.94 -26.56
C GLU A 360 -1.68 -29.96 -25.04
N ASP A 361 -2.44 -30.98 -24.59
CA ASP A 361 -2.81 -31.21 -23.18
C ASP A 361 -1.60 -31.19 -22.24
N ASP A 362 -0.43 -31.61 -22.72
CA ASP A 362 0.81 -31.67 -21.93
C ASP A 362 1.33 -30.30 -21.51
N ARG A 363 1.24 -29.27 -22.38
CA ARG A 363 1.66 -27.89 -22.03
C ARG A 363 0.72 -27.29 -21.00
N CYS A 364 -0.59 -27.44 -21.22
CA CYS A 364 -1.62 -26.99 -20.29
C CYS A 364 -1.42 -27.63 -18.91
N ARG A 365 -1.22 -28.96 -18.86
CA ARG A 365 -0.97 -29.71 -17.63
C ARG A 365 0.33 -29.29 -16.94
N SER A 366 1.39 -29.01 -17.70
CA SER A 366 2.67 -28.51 -17.14
C SER A 366 2.51 -27.15 -16.47
N LEU A 367 1.83 -26.20 -17.13
CA LEU A 367 1.59 -24.87 -16.59
C LEU A 367 0.70 -24.90 -15.35
N LEU A 368 -0.36 -25.71 -15.34
CA LEU A 368 -1.20 -25.87 -14.16
C LEU A 368 -0.45 -26.50 -12.98
N ARG A 369 0.48 -27.44 -13.22
CA ARG A 369 1.36 -27.96 -12.16
C ARG A 369 2.26 -26.87 -11.58
N GLN A 370 2.85 -26.03 -12.43
CA GLN A 370 3.64 -24.88 -11.96
C GLN A 370 2.77 -23.89 -11.16
N ALA A 371 1.54 -23.63 -11.60
CA ALA A 371 0.59 -22.80 -10.85
C ALA A 371 0.24 -23.43 -9.49
N LEU A 372 0.05 -24.74 -9.44
CA LEU A 372 -0.21 -25.49 -8.21
C LEU A 372 0.95 -25.34 -7.22
N GLU A 373 2.18 -25.61 -7.67
CA GLU A 373 3.40 -25.45 -6.86
C GLU A 373 3.51 -24.02 -6.31
N CYS A 374 3.30 -23.01 -7.16
CA CYS A 374 3.31 -21.61 -6.75
C CYS A 374 2.26 -21.31 -5.66
N TYR A 375 1.04 -21.81 -5.81
CA TYR A 375 -0.04 -21.58 -4.84
C TYR A 375 0.11 -22.41 -3.56
N GLU A 376 0.78 -23.57 -3.61
CA GLU A 376 1.19 -24.35 -2.45
C GLU A 376 2.26 -23.60 -1.65
N THR A 377 3.32 -23.11 -2.32
CA THR A 377 4.34 -22.24 -1.70
C THR A 377 3.71 -20.98 -1.12
N TRP A 378 2.75 -20.37 -1.82
CA TRP A 378 2.01 -19.21 -1.32
C TRP A 378 1.10 -19.55 -0.12
N GLY A 379 0.67 -20.81 0.03
CA GLY A 379 -0.26 -21.23 1.07
C GLY A 379 -1.74 -20.91 0.80
N CYS A 380 -2.13 -20.69 -0.46
CA CYS A 380 -3.51 -20.36 -0.84
C CYS A 380 -4.36 -21.61 -1.12
N LYS A 381 -4.85 -22.25 -0.04
CA LYS A 381 -5.63 -23.50 -0.12
C LYS A 381 -6.78 -23.50 -1.16
N PRO A 382 -7.63 -22.46 -1.25
CA PRO A 382 -8.72 -22.47 -2.22
C PRO A 382 -8.23 -22.51 -3.68
N ARG A 383 -7.10 -21.86 -3.97
CA ARG A 383 -6.49 -21.89 -5.30
C ARG A 383 -5.80 -23.22 -5.58
N VAL A 384 -5.13 -23.80 -4.58
CA VAL A 384 -4.56 -25.15 -4.67
C VAL A 384 -5.64 -26.18 -5.03
N GLU A 385 -6.76 -26.20 -4.31
CA GLU A 385 -7.88 -27.11 -4.57
C GLU A 385 -8.49 -26.90 -5.97
N TYR A 386 -8.64 -25.63 -6.39
CA TYR A 386 -9.15 -25.28 -7.70
C TYR A 386 -8.24 -25.78 -8.84
N ILE A 387 -6.94 -25.50 -8.78
CA ILE A 387 -5.98 -25.92 -9.81
C ILE A 387 -5.82 -27.44 -9.84
N ALA A 388 -5.77 -28.10 -8.67
CA ALA A 388 -5.69 -29.56 -8.59
C ALA A 388 -6.90 -30.23 -9.28
N LYS A 389 -8.10 -29.66 -9.13
CA LYS A 389 -9.30 -30.12 -9.82
C LYS A 389 -9.17 -29.94 -11.35
N MET A 390 -8.72 -28.78 -11.81
CA MET A 390 -8.50 -28.56 -13.26
C MET A 390 -7.50 -29.55 -13.85
N ILE A 391 -6.41 -29.86 -13.14
CA ILE A 391 -5.42 -30.85 -13.58
C ILE A 391 -6.04 -32.24 -13.70
N ALA A 392 -6.98 -32.61 -12.83
CA ALA A 392 -7.65 -33.91 -12.85
C ALA A 392 -8.71 -34.03 -13.96
N GLU A 393 -9.22 -32.90 -14.47
CA GLU A 393 -10.23 -32.84 -15.52
C GLU A 393 -9.63 -32.78 -16.95
N LEU A 394 -8.35 -32.42 -17.06
CA LEU A 394 -7.51 -32.63 -18.25
C LEU A 394 -7.01 -34.07 -18.29
#